data_AF-A0A2Z5EKE6-F1
#
_entry.id   AF-A0A2Z5EKE6-F1
#
_cell.length_a   1.000
_cell.length_b   1.000
_cell.length_c   1.000
_cell.angle_alpha   90.00
_cell.angle_beta   90.00
_cell.angle_gamma   90.00
#
_symmetry.space_group_name_H-M   'P 1'
#
loop_
_entity.id
_entity.type
_entity.pdbx_description
1 polymer ?
#
loop_
_entity_poly.entity_id
_entity_poly.type
_entity_poly.pdbx_seq_one_letter_code
_entity_poly.pdbx_strand_id
1 'polypeptide(L)'
;MIEDRRAAKVSRDEDGRPLSNRIRDGIRWWMEDGECWVSFQECFERNLGLALRTGQAKRCVRAAFWPHARVRWESETQAVAQFDAEAQERDAILGGLADKLCKVALRPLTPRELLAALPITNRERLRWTKSGRIPRHGTVNIRRGQIVAVPTYSVTVVEELLLDAGRIENWRASDLTNMG
;
A
#
# COMPACT_ATOMS: atom_id res chain seq x y z
N MET A 1 3.20 -33.70 -8.26
CA MET A 1 3.82 -32.38 -8.08
C MET A 1 2.75 -31.37 -8.46
N ILE A 2 2.02 -30.84 -7.48
CA ILE A 2 0.80 -30.05 -7.74
C ILE A 2 1.23 -28.59 -7.94
N GLU A 3 1.13 -28.10 -9.18
CA GLU A 3 1.19 -26.67 -9.49
C GLU A 3 -0.05 -25.98 -8.88
N ASP A 4 0.14 -25.32 -7.74
CA ASP A 4 -0.85 -24.39 -7.19
C ASP A 4 -0.80 -23.07 -7.99
N ARG A 5 -1.34 -23.10 -9.21
CA ARG A 5 -1.67 -21.89 -9.97
C ARG A 5 -2.98 -21.30 -9.46
N ARG A 6 -2.97 -20.73 -8.26
CA ARG A 6 -3.90 -19.63 -7.95
C ARG A 6 -3.50 -18.45 -8.81
N ALA A 7 -4.19 -18.27 -9.93
CA ALA A 7 -4.15 -17.01 -10.68
C ALA A 7 -4.38 -15.88 -9.68
N ALA A 8 -3.35 -15.06 -9.45
CA ALA A 8 -3.48 -13.90 -8.58
C ALA A 8 -4.63 -13.05 -9.14
N LYS A 9 -5.72 -12.93 -8.38
CA LYS A 9 -6.86 -12.09 -8.79
C LYS A 9 -6.30 -10.68 -8.99
N VAL A 10 -6.26 -10.21 -10.23
CA VAL A 10 -5.77 -8.87 -10.56
C VAL A 10 -6.68 -7.90 -9.83
N SER A 11 -6.17 -7.26 -8.77
CA SER A 11 -6.90 -6.26 -8.02
C SER A 11 -7.22 -5.10 -8.94
N ARG A 12 -8.49 -4.68 -8.93
CA ARG A 12 -9.01 -3.60 -9.77
C ARG A 12 -9.38 -2.39 -8.92
N ASP A 13 -9.29 -1.21 -9.50
CA ASP A 13 -9.81 0.03 -8.92
C ASP A 13 -11.33 0.17 -9.15
N GLU A 14 -11.89 1.31 -8.74
CA GLU A 14 -13.32 1.64 -8.83
C GLU A 14 -13.83 1.66 -10.29
N ASP A 15 -12.94 1.96 -11.26
CA ASP A 15 -13.22 1.96 -12.71
C ASP A 15 -12.99 0.58 -13.35
N GLY A 16 -12.69 -0.45 -12.54
CA GLY A 16 -12.41 -1.80 -13.03
C GLY A 16 -11.04 -1.96 -13.69
N ARG A 17 -10.15 -0.98 -13.64
CA ARG A 17 -8.79 -1.07 -14.18
C ARG A 17 -7.87 -1.78 -13.19
N PRO A 18 -6.85 -2.51 -13.64
CA PRO A 18 -5.83 -3.06 -12.75
C PRO A 18 -5.23 -1.98 -11.85
N LEU A 19 -5.06 -2.24 -10.56
CA LEU A 19 -4.45 -1.27 -9.63
C LEU A 19 -3.02 -0.88 -10.05
N SER A 20 -2.31 -1.77 -10.75
CA SER A 20 -1.01 -1.45 -11.37
C SER A 20 -1.10 -0.32 -12.39
N ASN A 21 -2.23 -0.19 -13.10
CA ASN A 21 -2.47 0.95 -14.01
C ASN A 21 -2.66 2.22 -13.21
N ARG A 22 -3.50 2.22 -12.16
CA ARG A 22 -3.68 3.39 -11.28
C ARG A 22 -2.36 3.85 -10.65
N ILE A 23 -1.54 2.91 -10.20
CA ILE A 23 -0.22 3.21 -9.66
C ILE A 23 0.69 3.77 -10.75
N ARG A 24 0.73 3.16 -11.94
CA ARG A 24 1.51 3.64 -13.09
C ARG A 24 1.10 5.06 -13.48
N ASP A 25 -0.19 5.33 -13.59
CA ASP A 25 -0.76 6.64 -13.92
C ASP A 25 -0.42 7.71 -12.87
N GLY A 26 -0.21 7.28 -11.62
CA GLY A 26 0.25 8.14 -10.53
C GLY A 26 1.77 8.38 -10.49
N ILE A 27 2.56 7.70 -11.32
CA ILE A 27 3.98 7.99 -11.49
C ILE A 27 4.12 9.11 -12.52
N ARG A 28 4.35 10.33 -12.05
CA ARG A 28 4.60 11.49 -12.91
C ARG A 28 6.08 11.61 -13.18
N TRP A 29 6.45 12.06 -14.37
CA TRP A 29 7.84 12.35 -14.68
C TRP A 29 7.94 13.49 -15.69
N TRP A 30 9.07 14.19 -15.67
CA TRP A 30 9.40 15.27 -16.59
C TRP A 30 10.92 15.37 -16.75
N MET A 31 11.37 16.09 -17.77
CA MET A 31 12.78 16.40 -17.97
C MET A 31 13.03 17.86 -17.57
N GLU A 32 14.08 18.10 -16.82
CA GLU A 32 14.50 19.44 -16.39
C GLU A 32 16.02 19.45 -16.27
N ASP A 33 16.69 20.41 -16.92
CA ASP A 33 18.15 20.55 -16.95
C ASP A 33 18.93 19.27 -17.31
N GLY A 34 18.36 18.42 -18.17
CA GLY A 34 18.97 17.15 -18.59
C GLY A 34 18.82 16.02 -17.56
N GLU A 35 18.10 16.25 -16.47
CA GLU A 35 17.76 15.23 -15.48
C GLU A 35 16.30 14.76 -15.66
N CYS A 36 16.06 13.47 -15.39
CA CYS A 36 14.71 12.93 -15.35
C CYS A 36 14.19 13.02 -13.92
N TRP A 37 13.14 13.81 -13.75
CA TRP A 37 12.43 13.96 -12.49
C TRP A 37 11.28 12.98 -12.44
N VAL A 38 11.09 12.33 -11.30
CA VAL A 38 10.00 11.37 -11.10
C VAL A 38 9.28 11.68 -9.77
N SER A 39 8.00 11.97 -9.86
CA SER A 39 7.14 12.17 -8.70
C SER A 39 6.25 10.95 -8.47
N PHE A 40 6.27 10.47 -7.23
CA PHE A 40 5.42 9.39 -6.71
C PHE A 40 4.34 9.93 -5.77
N GLN A 41 4.11 11.25 -5.77
CA GLN A 41 3.16 11.92 -4.89
C GLN A 41 1.74 11.35 -5.05
N GLU A 42 1.23 11.31 -6.28
CA GLU A 42 -0.11 10.75 -6.54
C GLU A 42 -0.18 9.27 -6.14
N CYS A 43 0.90 8.49 -6.32
CA CYS A 43 0.93 7.11 -5.85
C CYS A 43 0.71 7.02 -4.34
N PHE A 44 1.37 7.86 -3.55
CA PHE A 44 1.30 7.81 -2.09
C PHE A 44 0.00 8.39 -1.55
N GLU A 45 -0.49 9.49 -2.13
CA GLU A 45 -1.76 10.11 -1.72
C GLU A 45 -2.96 9.22 -2.03
N ARG A 46 -2.95 8.51 -3.15
CA ARG A 46 -4.10 7.73 -3.62
C ARG A 46 -4.13 6.28 -3.14
N ASN A 47 -3.06 5.78 -2.53
CA ASN A 47 -2.97 4.37 -2.14
C ASN A 47 -2.55 4.25 -0.67
N LEU A 48 -3.51 3.91 0.20
CA LEU A 48 -3.30 3.81 1.65
C LEU A 48 -2.12 2.88 1.99
N GLY A 49 -2.02 1.75 1.30
CA GLY A 49 -0.96 0.78 1.51
C GLY A 49 0.44 1.35 1.20
N LEU A 50 0.58 2.25 0.23
CA LEU A 50 1.85 2.93 -0.06
C LEU A 50 2.13 4.04 0.96
N ALA A 51 1.11 4.82 1.33
CA ALA A 51 1.22 5.86 2.36
C ALA A 51 1.71 5.30 3.71
N LEU A 52 1.21 4.14 4.12
CA LEU A 52 1.62 3.48 5.36
C LEU A 52 3.03 2.84 5.27
N ARG A 53 3.58 2.71 4.06
CA ARG A 53 4.80 1.93 3.78
C ARG A 53 5.78 2.68 2.90
N THR A 54 5.84 4.00 3.02
CA THR A 54 6.73 4.88 2.23
C THR A 54 8.16 4.35 2.18
N GLY A 55 8.73 3.93 3.31
CA GLY A 55 10.08 3.36 3.34
C GLY A 55 10.26 2.08 2.50
N GLN A 56 9.24 1.21 2.40
CA GLN A 56 9.27 0.04 1.51
C GLN A 56 9.10 0.47 0.05
N ALA A 57 8.18 1.39 -0.23
CA ALA A 57 7.96 1.94 -1.56
C ALA A 57 9.23 2.60 -2.12
N LYS A 58 9.89 3.46 -1.34
CA LYS A 58 11.16 4.11 -1.68
C LYS A 58 12.26 3.10 -2.03
N ARG A 59 12.30 1.94 -1.35
CA ARG A 59 13.22 0.84 -1.69
C ARG A 59 12.86 0.18 -3.02
N CYS A 60 11.57 -0.04 -3.30
CA CYS A 60 11.12 -0.54 -4.60
C CYS A 60 11.51 0.38 -5.74
N VAL A 61 11.37 1.70 -5.56
CA VAL A 61 11.83 2.72 -6.52
C VAL A 61 13.33 2.57 -6.76
N ARG A 62 14.17 2.66 -5.72
CA ARG A 62 15.62 2.51 -5.86
C ARG A 62 16.03 1.21 -6.57
N ALA A 63 15.37 0.10 -6.24
CA ALA A 63 15.65 -1.20 -6.84
C ALA A 63 15.09 -1.38 -8.27
N ALA A 64 14.15 -0.54 -8.71
CA ALA A 64 13.68 -0.56 -10.10
C ALA A 64 14.61 0.23 -11.02
N PHE A 65 15.20 1.31 -10.52
CA PHE A 65 16.15 2.12 -11.29
C PHE A 65 17.57 1.54 -11.28
N TRP A 66 17.93 0.68 -10.32
CA TRP A 66 19.24 0.02 -10.33
C TRP A 66 19.30 -1.14 -11.36
N PRO A 67 20.38 -1.30 -12.15
CA PRO A 67 21.63 -0.50 -12.19
C PRO A 67 21.60 0.70 -13.14
N HIS A 68 20.48 0.94 -13.81
CA HIS A 68 20.33 1.91 -14.89
C HIS A 68 20.50 3.38 -14.45
N ALA A 69 20.14 3.71 -13.20
CA ALA A 69 20.29 5.05 -12.67
C ALA A 69 20.39 5.11 -11.15
N ARG A 70 21.02 6.20 -10.69
CA ARG A 70 21.03 6.57 -9.28
C ARG A 70 19.80 7.42 -8.96
N VAL A 71 19.05 6.99 -7.95
CA VAL A 71 17.89 7.73 -7.43
C VAL A 71 18.29 8.56 -6.21
N ARG A 72 18.07 9.87 -6.27
CA ARG A 72 18.14 10.81 -5.14
C ARG A 72 16.72 11.20 -4.75
N TRP A 73 16.43 11.26 -3.45
CA TRP A 73 15.13 11.75 -2.97
C TRP A 73 15.27 13.21 -2.60
N GLU A 74 14.44 14.07 -3.20
CA GLU A 74 14.36 15.50 -2.85
C GLU A 74 13.33 15.74 -1.75
N SER A 75 12.32 14.87 -1.67
CA SER A 75 11.27 14.94 -0.65
C SER A 75 10.75 13.56 -0.27
N GLU A 76 9.67 13.52 0.52
CA GLU A 76 8.99 12.27 0.84
C GLU A 76 8.38 11.59 -0.38
N THR A 77 8.01 12.34 -1.41
CA THR A 77 7.24 11.87 -2.55
C THR A 77 7.93 12.09 -3.90
N GLN A 78 8.98 12.91 -3.95
CA GLN A 78 9.69 13.24 -5.18
C GLN A 78 11.11 12.69 -5.17
N ALA A 79 11.49 12.11 -6.31
CA ALA A 79 12.83 11.60 -6.53
C ALA A 79 13.36 12.06 -7.89
N VAL A 80 14.67 12.29 -7.94
CA VAL A 80 15.40 12.57 -9.17
C VAL A 80 16.16 11.30 -9.55
N ALA A 81 16.04 10.88 -10.80
CA ALA A 81 16.81 9.79 -11.37
C ALA A 81 17.49 10.29 -12.63
N GLN A 82 18.82 10.37 -12.62
CA GLN A 82 19.55 10.71 -13.84
C GLN A 82 19.48 9.52 -14.80
N PHE A 83 18.72 9.65 -15.89
CA PHE A 83 18.49 8.60 -16.88
C PHE A 83 18.96 9.08 -18.24
N ASP A 84 19.87 8.33 -18.86
CA ASP A 84 20.15 8.43 -20.29
C ASP A 84 19.66 7.15 -20.96
N ALA A 85 18.33 6.99 -21.02
CA ALA A 85 17.78 5.85 -21.73
C ALA A 85 16.65 6.23 -22.64
N GLU A 86 16.52 5.40 -23.67
CA GLU A 86 15.47 5.48 -24.66
C GLU A 86 14.09 5.32 -24.01
N ALA A 87 13.07 5.89 -24.67
CA ALA A 87 11.70 5.89 -24.17
C ALA A 87 11.19 4.49 -23.81
N GLN A 88 11.57 3.46 -24.58
CA GLN A 88 11.17 2.08 -24.35
C GLN A 88 11.74 1.49 -23.05
N GLU A 89 13.02 1.77 -22.73
CA GLU A 89 13.65 1.29 -21.51
C GLU A 89 13.03 1.95 -20.27
N ARG A 90 12.77 3.26 -20.36
CA ARG A 90 12.04 3.99 -19.31
C ARG A 90 10.65 3.41 -19.07
N ASP A 91 9.88 3.16 -20.11
CA ASP A 91 8.52 2.60 -19.99
C ASP A 91 8.54 1.20 -19.36
N ALA A 92 9.54 0.37 -19.70
CA ALA A 92 9.73 -0.93 -19.08
C ALA A 92 10.04 -0.83 -17.58
N ILE A 93 10.91 0.12 -17.18
CA ILE A 93 11.27 0.37 -15.77
C ILE A 93 10.07 0.87 -14.98
N LEU A 94 9.35 1.87 -15.50
CA LEU A 94 8.15 2.41 -14.87
C LEU A 94 7.05 1.34 -14.76
N GLY A 95 6.91 0.50 -15.79
CA GLY A 95 5.99 -0.62 -15.78
C GLY A 95 6.30 -1.65 -14.69
N GLY A 96 7.55 -2.10 -14.60
CA GLY A 96 7.99 -3.05 -13.57
C GLY A 96 7.98 -2.45 -12.16
N LEU A 97 8.21 -1.14 -12.04
CA LEU A 97 8.07 -0.42 -10.78
C LEU A 97 6.62 -0.38 -10.31
N ALA A 98 5.67 -0.07 -11.20
CA ALA A 98 4.26 -0.06 -10.87
C ALA A 98 3.78 -1.41 -10.32
N ASP A 99 4.24 -2.52 -10.91
CA ASP A 99 3.92 -3.87 -10.41
C ASP A 99 4.51 -4.15 -9.02
N LYS A 100 5.75 -3.72 -8.76
CA LYS A 100 6.39 -3.84 -7.44
C LYS A 100 5.65 -3.01 -6.40
N LEU A 101 5.30 -1.76 -6.73
CA LEU A 101 4.53 -0.88 -5.86
C LEU A 101 3.12 -1.44 -5.60
N CYS A 102 2.47 -2.04 -6.60
CA CYS A 102 1.17 -2.71 -6.44
C CYS A 102 1.22 -3.82 -5.38
N LYS A 103 2.28 -4.63 -5.37
CA LYS A 103 2.50 -5.66 -4.33
C LYS A 103 2.64 -5.05 -2.92
N VAL A 104 3.29 -3.89 -2.81
CA VAL A 104 3.43 -3.17 -1.52
C VAL A 104 2.09 -2.56 -1.10
N ALA A 105 1.36 -1.96 -2.04
CA ALA A 105 0.06 -1.34 -1.82
C ALA A 105 -0.96 -2.35 -1.30
N LEU A 106 -1.06 -3.52 -1.92
CA LEU A 106 -2.06 -4.53 -1.61
C LEU A 106 -1.73 -5.46 -0.45
N ARG A 107 -0.50 -5.40 0.08
CA ARG A 107 -0.08 -6.26 1.18
C ARG A 107 -1.03 -6.04 2.38
N PRO A 108 -1.62 -7.10 2.96
CA PRO A 108 -2.48 -6.96 4.13
C PRO A 108 -1.82 -6.17 5.26
N LEU A 109 -2.57 -5.28 5.89
CA LEU A 109 -2.12 -4.44 6.99
C LEU A 109 -1.89 -5.28 8.25
N THR A 110 -0.77 -5.03 8.91
CA THR A 110 -0.52 -5.48 10.29
C THR A 110 -1.37 -4.68 11.28
N PRO A 111 -1.49 -5.09 12.56
CA PRO A 111 -2.22 -4.32 13.56
C PRO A 111 -1.66 -2.91 13.74
N ARG A 112 -0.33 -2.74 13.62
CA ARG A 112 0.31 -1.43 13.70
C ARG A 112 -0.10 -0.53 12.52
N GLU A 113 -0.07 -1.08 11.31
CA GLU A 113 -0.48 -0.34 10.09
C GLU A 113 -1.99 -0.01 10.14
N LEU A 114 -2.83 -0.93 10.62
CA LEU A 114 -4.26 -0.68 10.81
C LEU A 114 -4.53 0.48 11.80
N LEU A 115 -3.84 0.48 12.95
CA LEU A 115 -4.01 1.54 13.96
C LEU A 115 -3.43 2.89 13.51
N ALA A 116 -2.46 2.88 12.60
CA ALA A 116 -1.96 4.09 11.96
C ALA A 116 -2.94 4.63 10.90
N ALA A 117 -3.76 3.76 10.31
CA ALA A 117 -4.74 4.12 9.29
C ALA A 117 -6.07 4.57 9.90
N LEU A 118 -6.63 3.79 10.82
CA LEU A 118 -7.95 4.02 11.39
C LEU A 118 -7.86 4.80 12.71
N PRO A 119 -8.79 5.73 12.97
CA PRO A 119 -8.85 6.51 14.21
C PRO A 119 -9.45 5.67 15.36
N ILE A 120 -8.83 4.53 15.66
CA ILE A 120 -9.31 3.54 16.63
C ILE A 120 -8.19 3.14 17.60
N THR A 121 -8.56 2.77 18.81
CA THR A 121 -7.62 2.25 19.82
C THR A 121 -7.31 0.78 19.58
N ASN A 122 -6.22 0.27 20.17
CA ASN A 122 -5.93 -1.17 20.14
C ASN A 122 -7.02 -2.01 20.84
N ARG A 123 -7.70 -1.45 21.87
CA ARG A 123 -8.81 -2.13 22.56
C ARG A 123 -10.02 -2.26 21.64
N GLU A 124 -10.38 -1.19 20.92
CA GLU A 124 -11.43 -1.21 19.89
C GLU A 124 -11.09 -2.18 18.78
N ARG A 125 -9.85 -2.15 18.26
CA ARG A 125 -9.38 -3.11 17.27
C ARG A 125 -9.60 -4.55 17.73
N LEU A 126 -9.17 -4.91 18.94
CA LEU A 126 -9.34 -6.26 19.48
C LEU A 126 -10.81 -6.65 19.59
N ARG A 127 -11.64 -5.76 20.15
CA ARG A 127 -13.08 -5.97 20.33
C ARG A 127 -13.79 -6.16 18.99
N TRP A 128 -13.56 -5.26 18.05
CA TRP A 128 -14.20 -5.25 16.73
C TRP A 128 -13.64 -6.32 15.79
N THR A 129 -12.39 -6.74 15.97
CA THR A 129 -11.89 -7.96 15.30
C THR A 129 -12.61 -9.20 15.84
N LYS A 130 -12.80 -9.30 17.16
CA LYS A 130 -13.47 -10.44 17.80
C LYS A 130 -14.95 -10.52 17.41
N SER A 131 -15.64 -9.38 17.31
CA SER A 131 -17.05 -9.34 16.89
C SER A 131 -17.25 -9.42 15.37
N GLY A 132 -16.18 -9.50 14.58
CA GLY A 132 -16.26 -9.59 13.11
C GLY A 132 -16.48 -8.27 12.38
N ARG A 133 -16.69 -7.15 13.11
CA ARG A 133 -16.86 -5.80 12.52
C ARG A 133 -15.63 -5.35 11.73
N ILE A 134 -14.43 -5.66 12.22
CA ILE A 134 -13.19 -5.56 11.45
C ILE A 134 -12.75 -6.97 11.05
N PRO A 135 -12.97 -7.41 9.81
CA PRO A 135 -12.67 -8.77 9.41
C PRO A 135 -11.16 -9.01 9.37
N ARG A 136 -10.73 -10.14 9.93
CA ARG A 136 -9.37 -10.64 9.77
C ARG A 136 -9.21 -11.16 8.33
N HIS A 137 -8.17 -10.73 7.64
CA HIS A 137 -7.79 -11.24 6.32
C HIS A 137 -6.92 -12.51 6.42
N GLY A 138 -5.99 -12.53 7.37
CA GLY A 138 -5.07 -13.65 7.56
C GLY A 138 -4.18 -13.46 8.77
N THR A 139 -3.01 -14.10 8.72
CA THR A 139 -1.98 -14.03 9.77
C THR A 139 -0.60 -13.97 9.13
N VAL A 140 0.32 -13.17 9.67
CA VAL A 140 1.75 -13.24 9.31
C VAL A 140 2.56 -13.62 10.54
N ASN A 141 3.65 -14.33 10.31
CA ASN A 141 4.63 -14.63 11.34
C ASN A 141 5.70 -13.53 11.35
N ILE A 142 5.83 -12.82 12.47
CA ILE A 142 6.90 -11.84 12.69
C ILE A 142 7.93 -12.39 13.67
N ARG A 143 9.22 -12.14 13.41
CA ARG A 143 10.29 -12.47 14.35
C ARG A 143 10.54 -11.28 15.28
N ARG A 144 10.35 -11.48 16.59
CA ARG A 144 10.73 -10.54 17.67
C ARG A 144 11.29 -11.35 18.84
N GLY A 145 12.54 -11.80 18.71
CA GLY A 145 13.13 -12.80 19.59
C GLY A 145 12.55 -14.21 19.36
N GLN A 146 11.22 -14.33 19.42
CA GLN A 146 10.46 -15.51 19.01
C GLN A 146 9.56 -15.22 17.80
N ILE A 147 9.07 -16.28 17.17
CA ILE A 147 8.08 -16.18 16.08
C ILE A 147 6.70 -15.93 16.70
N VAL A 148 6.08 -14.82 16.34
CA VAL A 148 4.74 -14.45 16.79
C VAL A 148 3.81 -14.33 15.59
N ALA A 149 2.69 -15.04 15.65
CA ALA A 149 1.61 -14.96 14.68
C ALA A 149 0.76 -13.71 14.94
N VAL A 150 0.71 -12.77 13.99
CA VAL A 150 -0.08 -11.54 14.09
C VAL A 150 -1.18 -11.48 13.04
N PRO A 151 -2.41 -11.05 13.40
CA PRO A 151 -3.49 -10.92 12.44
C PRO A 151 -3.19 -9.86 11.40
N THR A 152 -3.71 -10.07 10.20
CA THR A 152 -3.70 -9.06 9.14
C THR A 152 -5.10 -8.66 8.70
N TYR A 153 -5.16 -7.51 8.06
CA TYR A 153 -6.38 -6.84 7.62
C TYR A 153 -6.26 -6.45 6.14
N SER A 154 -7.34 -6.58 5.38
CA SER A 154 -7.33 -6.20 3.96
C SER A 154 -7.19 -4.68 3.83
N VAL A 155 -6.35 -4.21 2.91
CA VAL A 155 -6.19 -2.77 2.64
C VAL A 155 -7.50 -2.18 2.13
N THR A 156 -8.13 -2.84 1.16
CA THR A 156 -9.39 -2.39 0.56
C THR A 156 -10.52 -2.27 1.58
N VAL A 157 -10.65 -3.23 2.49
CA VAL A 157 -11.69 -3.16 3.54
C VAL A 157 -11.41 -1.98 4.49
N VAL A 158 -10.14 -1.69 4.75
CA VAL A 158 -9.78 -0.54 5.60
C VAL A 158 -10.02 0.78 4.88
N GLU A 159 -9.77 0.85 3.58
CA GLU A 159 -10.14 2.00 2.74
C GLU A 159 -11.66 2.22 2.75
N GLU A 160 -12.47 1.18 2.59
CA GLU A 160 -13.93 1.27 2.72
C GLU A 160 -14.39 1.78 4.09
N LEU A 161 -13.73 1.35 5.17
CA LEU A 161 -14.01 1.85 6.52
C LEU A 161 -13.63 3.32 6.69
N LEU A 162 -12.59 3.81 6.01
CA LEU A 162 -12.21 5.22 6.04
C LEU A 162 -13.22 6.11 5.31
N LEU A 163 -13.85 5.59 4.26
CA LEU A 163 -14.89 6.29 3.52
C LEU A 163 -16.21 6.40 4.31
N ASP A 164 -16.43 5.52 5.29
CA ASP A 164 -17.64 5.48 6.14
C ASP A 164 -17.29 5.85 7.59
N ALA A 165 -16.96 7.13 7.81
CA ALA A 165 -16.59 7.63 9.14
C ALA A 165 -17.71 7.43 10.19
N GLY A 166 -18.98 7.44 9.77
CA GLY A 166 -20.13 7.20 10.65
C GLY A 166 -20.17 5.78 11.20
N ARG A 167 -19.64 4.79 10.47
CA ARG A 167 -19.63 3.38 10.90
C ARG A 167 -18.85 3.15 12.18
N ILE A 168 -17.68 3.78 12.34
CA ILE A 168 -16.87 3.64 13.56
C ILE A 168 -17.61 4.22 14.77
N GLU A 169 -18.24 5.38 14.60
CA GLU A 169 -18.99 6.02 15.70
C GLU A 169 -20.23 5.22 16.07
N ASN A 170 -20.95 4.69 15.08
CA ASN A 170 -22.08 3.79 15.31
C ASN A 170 -21.67 2.54 16.09
N TRP A 171 -20.49 1.99 15.82
CA TRP A 171 -19.97 0.85 16.58
C TRP A 171 -19.64 1.22 18.03
N ARG A 172 -19.09 2.42 18.29
CA ARG A 172 -18.86 2.93 19.64
C ARG A 172 -20.17 3.12 20.41
N ALA A 173 -21.15 3.77 19.79
CA ALA A 173 -22.48 3.94 20.37
C ALA A 173 -23.13 2.58 20.70
N SER A 174 -23.07 1.63 19.76
CA SER A 174 -23.58 0.26 19.96
C SER A 174 -22.88 -0.47 21.12
N ASP A 175 -21.59 -0.19 21.34
CA ASP A 175 -20.84 -0.79 22.44
C ASP A 175 -21.25 -0.20 23.81
N LEU A 176 -21.69 1.05 23.86
CA LEU A 176 -22.23 1.68 25.08
C LEU A 176 -23.61 1.13 25.43
N THR A 177 -24.48 0.92 24.44
CA THR A 177 -25.83 0.38 24.65
C THR A 177 -25.82 -1.09 25.09
N ASN A 178 -24.87 -1.89 24.60
CA ASN A 178 -24.73 -3.30 24.99
C ASN A 178 -24.01 -3.51 26.35
N MET A 179 -23.69 -2.43 27.07
CA MET A 179 -23.11 -2.47 28.42
C MET A 179 -24.11 -2.10 29.52
N GLY A 180 -25.38 -1.82 29.18
CA GLY A 180 -26.51 -1.68 30.11
C GLY A 180 -27.38 -2.92 30.12
#